data_AF-A0A379U208-F1
#
_entry.id   AF-A0A379U208-F1
#
_cell.length_a   1.000
_cell.length_b   1.000
_cell.length_c   1.000
_cell.angle_alpha   90.00
_cell.angle_beta   90.00
_cell.angle_gamma   90.00
#
_symmetry.space_group_name_H-M   'P 1'
#
loop_
_entity.id
_entity.type
_entity.pdbx_description
1 polymer ?
#
loop_
_entity_poly.entity_id
_entity_poly.type
_entity_poly.pdbx_seq_one_letter_code
_entity_poly.pdbx_strand_id
1 'polypeptide(L)'
;MKVSVSLFAFLFASAIFLTGCGPTISGKPAARISGDLPLVQQPICSADGSGKRTAFFMTISGGGSRSAIFGARVLSELKHVDGEDLTHHINVISSVSGGSLAAALYGISEDVGQGEVWRPVWNDNLIRERLDANLRLSAAAKLANPIFLGSYIFGHQTRTDALFAVLDSDVFNVPGERRTLTLGDMNPTRPQIIINSTIATRDDSDAFRPPSIR
;
A
#
# COMPACT_ATOMS: atom_id res chain seq x y z
N MET A 1 -23.44 45.48 -6.52
CA MET A 1 -22.65 44.41 -5.87
C MET A 1 -21.74 43.79 -6.93
N LYS A 2 -20.47 44.21 -7.03
CA LYS A 2 -19.53 43.68 -8.04
C LYS A 2 -18.99 42.34 -7.54
N VAL A 3 -19.65 41.25 -7.90
CA VAL A 3 -19.07 39.92 -7.72
C VAL A 3 -17.83 39.87 -8.61
N SER A 4 -16.66 39.81 -7.98
CA SER A 4 -15.38 39.76 -8.70
C SER A 4 -15.36 38.52 -9.59
N VAL A 5 -14.94 38.69 -10.85
CA VAL A 5 -14.70 37.59 -11.81
C VAL A 5 -13.82 36.50 -11.17
N SER A 6 -12.97 36.87 -10.22
CA SER A 6 -12.15 35.95 -9.43
C SER A 6 -12.98 34.99 -8.55
N LEU A 7 -14.10 35.43 -7.97
CA LEU A 7 -14.98 34.59 -7.16
C LEU A 7 -15.71 33.54 -8.01
N PHE A 8 -16.13 33.93 -9.22
CA PHE A 8 -16.74 33.02 -10.19
C PHE A 8 -15.71 32.01 -10.72
N ALA A 9 -14.49 32.44 -11.01
CA ALA A 9 -13.41 31.54 -11.40
C ALA A 9 -13.05 30.54 -10.28
N PHE A 10 -13.05 30.98 -9.02
CA PHE A 10 -12.79 30.12 -7.87
C PHE A 10 -13.92 29.09 -7.65
N LEU A 11 -15.18 29.51 -7.78
CA LEU A 11 -16.35 28.63 -7.69
C LEU A 11 -16.42 27.65 -8.86
N PHE A 12 -16.04 28.07 -10.07
CA PHE A 12 -16.01 27.21 -11.24
C PHE A 12 -14.87 26.18 -11.16
N ALA A 13 -13.68 26.60 -10.71
CA ALA A 13 -12.57 25.70 -10.45
C ALA A 13 -12.92 24.67 -9.37
N SER A 14 -13.53 25.09 -8.26
CA SER A 14 -13.97 24.19 -7.20
C SER A 14 -15.11 23.25 -7.61
N ALA A 15 -16.02 23.68 -8.49
CA ALA A 15 -17.03 22.82 -9.08
C ALA A 15 -16.42 21.72 -9.97
N ILE A 16 -15.41 22.05 -10.79
CA ILE A 16 -14.66 21.07 -11.60
C ILE A 16 -13.93 20.04 -10.71
N PHE A 17 -13.41 20.47 -9.55
CA PHE A 17 -12.83 19.54 -8.58
C PHE A 17 -13.87 18.58 -7.98
N LEU A 18 -15.12 19.01 -7.81
CA LEU A 18 -16.18 18.25 -7.15
C LEU A 18 -16.95 17.29 -8.08
N THR A 19 -17.00 17.53 -9.39
CA THR A 19 -17.87 16.78 -10.32
C THR A 19 -17.17 15.69 -11.14
N GLY A 20 -15.94 15.29 -10.77
CA GLY A 20 -15.22 14.19 -11.44
C GLY A 20 -15.81 12.82 -11.10
N CYS A 21 -16.98 12.49 -11.63
CA CYS A 21 -17.49 11.13 -11.70
C CYS A 21 -16.81 10.41 -12.87
N GLY A 22 -15.76 9.63 -12.59
CA GLY A 22 -15.20 8.71 -13.58
C GLY A 22 -16.14 7.51 -13.76
N PRO A 23 -16.70 7.27 -14.98
CA PRO A 23 -17.62 6.15 -15.22
C PRO A 23 -16.93 4.78 -15.22
N THR A 24 -15.60 4.75 -15.20
CA THR A 24 -14.80 3.52 -15.27
C THR A 24 -13.72 3.52 -14.21
N ILE A 25 -13.87 2.68 -13.18
CA ILE A 25 -12.76 2.25 -12.33
C ILE A 25 -11.94 1.29 -13.20
N SER A 26 -10.87 1.77 -13.83
CA SER A 26 -9.92 0.90 -14.54
C SER A 26 -8.99 0.20 -13.54
N GLY A 27 -9.57 -0.63 -12.68
CA GLY A 27 -8.87 -1.51 -11.74
C GLY A 27 -8.61 -2.90 -12.33
N LYS A 28 -8.37 -3.02 -13.64
CA LYS A 28 -7.99 -4.33 -14.22
C LYS A 28 -6.70 -4.75 -13.49
N PRO A 29 -6.69 -5.88 -12.77
CA PRO A 29 -5.49 -6.32 -12.07
C PRO A 29 -4.37 -6.44 -13.10
N ALA A 30 -3.27 -5.71 -12.86
CA ALA A 30 -2.10 -5.74 -13.76
C ALA A 30 -1.52 -7.16 -13.85
N ALA A 31 -1.70 -7.97 -12.81
CA ALA A 31 -1.43 -9.39 -12.83
C ALA A 31 -2.69 -10.18 -13.21
N ARG A 32 -2.76 -10.65 -14.47
CA ARG A 32 -3.50 -11.88 -14.75
C ARG A 32 -2.68 -13.02 -14.13
N ILE A 33 -3.23 -13.69 -13.12
CA ILE A 33 -2.71 -14.98 -12.69
C ILE A 33 -3.00 -15.94 -13.85
N SER A 34 -2.05 -16.09 -14.77
CA SER A 34 -2.07 -17.13 -15.79
C SER A 34 -1.40 -18.37 -15.19
N GLY A 35 -2.21 -19.26 -14.63
CA GLY A 35 -1.78 -20.59 -14.18
C GLY A 35 -2.31 -20.96 -12.80
N ASP A 36 -2.55 -22.26 -12.59
CA ASP A 36 -2.81 -22.91 -11.31
C ASP A 36 -1.55 -22.91 -10.43
N LEU A 37 -0.89 -21.76 -10.27
CA LEU A 37 0.20 -21.63 -9.32
C LEU A 37 -0.43 -21.69 -7.92
N PRO A 38 -0.13 -22.73 -7.12
CA PRO A 38 -0.74 -22.87 -5.83
C PRO A 38 -0.42 -21.64 -5.00
N LEU A 39 -1.45 -21.03 -4.42
CA LEU A 39 -1.29 -20.07 -3.33
C LEU A 39 -0.44 -20.77 -2.27
N VAL A 40 0.86 -20.47 -2.20
CA VAL A 40 1.73 -21.01 -1.15
C VAL A 40 1.39 -20.25 0.13
N GLN A 41 0.27 -20.62 0.74
CA GLN A 41 -0.03 -20.22 2.10
C GLN A 41 0.97 -20.95 2.97
N GLN A 42 1.85 -20.25 3.67
CA GLN A 42 2.55 -20.89 4.77
C GLN A 42 1.47 -21.25 5.81
N PRO A 43 1.24 -22.54 6.10
CA PRO A 43 0.28 -22.92 7.11
C PRO A 43 0.78 -22.40 8.45
N ILE A 44 0.08 -21.40 8.99
CA ILE A 44 0.44 -20.75 10.25
C ILE A 44 0.29 -21.76 11.40
N CYS A 45 -0.77 -22.55 11.34
CA CYS A 45 -1.06 -23.66 12.23
C CYS A 45 -1.34 -24.90 11.39
N SER A 46 -0.96 -26.07 11.91
CA SER A 46 -1.32 -27.35 11.29
C SER A 46 -2.19 -28.17 12.24
N ALA A 47 -3.32 -28.64 11.73
CA ALA A 47 -4.28 -29.42 12.50
C ALA A 47 -3.74 -30.81 12.91
N ASP A 48 -2.74 -31.32 12.18
CA ASP A 48 -2.04 -32.57 12.47
C ASP A 48 -1.00 -32.46 13.60
N GLY A 49 -0.83 -31.27 14.19
CA GLY A 49 0.13 -31.02 15.26
C GLY A 49 1.60 -30.90 14.82
N SER A 50 1.89 -30.96 13.51
CA SER A 50 3.25 -30.76 12.96
C SER A 50 3.67 -29.28 12.89
N GLY A 51 2.71 -28.36 13.00
CA GLY A 51 2.91 -26.91 12.92
C GLY A 51 3.17 -26.24 14.27
N LYS A 52 3.42 -24.92 14.24
CA LYS A 52 3.54 -24.11 15.46
C LYS A 52 2.21 -24.15 16.23
N ARG A 53 2.30 -24.36 17.56
CA ARG A 53 1.15 -24.38 18.48
C ARG A 53 0.62 -22.99 18.82
N THR A 54 1.42 -21.95 18.59
CA THR A 54 1.10 -20.55 18.86
C THR A 54 1.40 -19.73 17.63
N ALA A 55 0.50 -18.80 17.32
CA ALA A 55 0.63 -17.88 16.20
C ALA A 55 0.44 -16.44 16.67
N PHE A 56 1.28 -15.54 16.17
CA PHE A 56 1.22 -14.11 16.48
C PHE A 56 0.73 -13.33 15.27
N PHE A 57 -0.32 -12.55 15.50
CA PHE A 57 -0.94 -11.68 14.52
C PHE A 57 -0.73 -10.24 14.96
N MET A 58 -0.13 -9.44 14.07
CA MET A 58 -0.09 -8.00 14.22
C MET A 58 -1.22 -7.40 13.38
N THR A 59 -1.94 -6.44 13.95
CA THR A 59 -2.98 -5.70 13.21
C THR A 59 -2.64 -4.22 13.19
N ILE A 60 -2.67 -3.62 12.00
CA ILE A 60 -2.37 -2.19 11.81
C ILE A 60 -3.62 -1.50 11.30
N SER A 61 -4.21 -0.65 12.14
CA SER A 61 -5.43 0.07 11.82
C SER A 61 -5.24 1.11 10.71
N GLY A 62 -6.36 1.65 10.24
CA GLY A 62 -6.38 2.79 9.34
C GLY A 62 -6.04 4.09 10.08
N GLY A 63 -5.77 5.15 9.32
CA GLY A 63 -5.44 6.46 9.89
C GLY A 63 -4.54 7.34 9.01
N GLY A 64 -4.35 6.99 7.74
CA GLY A 64 -3.49 7.71 6.80
C GLY A 64 -2.01 7.57 7.13
N SER A 65 -1.22 8.60 6.78
CA SER A 65 0.24 8.63 6.98
C SER A 65 0.65 8.46 8.44
N ARG A 66 -0.13 8.97 9.39
CA ARG A 66 0.15 8.78 10.84
C ARG A 66 0.18 7.30 11.22
N SER A 67 -0.82 6.53 10.75
CA SER A 67 -0.87 5.08 11.03
C SER A 67 0.24 4.34 10.30
N ALA A 68 0.60 4.79 9.08
CA ALA A 68 1.71 4.23 8.33
C ALA A 68 3.04 4.39 9.10
N ILE A 69 3.40 5.62 9.48
CA ILE A 69 4.64 5.89 10.21
C ILE A 69 4.63 5.19 11.57
N PHE A 70 3.52 5.26 12.32
CA PHE A 70 3.43 4.60 13.62
C PHE A 70 3.60 3.09 13.51
N GLY A 71 2.88 2.43 12.60
CA GLY A 71 2.99 0.98 12.39
C GLY A 71 4.39 0.56 11.95
N ALA A 72 5.03 1.32 11.04
CA ALA A 72 6.40 1.08 10.62
C ALA A 72 7.40 1.26 11.76
N ARG A 73 7.23 2.28 12.59
CA ARG A 73 8.07 2.49 13.78
C ARG A 73 7.94 1.35 14.78
N VAL A 74 6.71 0.92 15.08
CA VAL A 74 6.49 -0.24 15.97
C VAL A 74 7.20 -1.47 15.43
N LEU A 75 7.12 -1.75 14.13
CA LEU A 75 7.86 -2.87 13.51
C LEU A 75 9.38 -2.73 13.69
N SER A 76 9.96 -1.53 13.50
CA SER A 76 11.39 -1.31 13.73
C SER A 76 11.80 -1.48 15.20
N GLU A 77 10.99 -1.00 16.14
CA GLU A 77 11.29 -1.14 17.57
C GLU A 77 11.19 -2.60 18.03
N LEU A 78 10.22 -3.36 17.49
CA LEU A 78 10.06 -4.79 17.78
C LEU A 78 11.30 -5.63 17.42
N LYS A 79 12.17 -5.14 16.53
CA LYS A 79 13.44 -5.81 16.20
C LYS A 79 14.48 -5.77 17.33
N HIS A 80 14.29 -4.90 18.31
CA HIS A 80 15.30 -4.57 19.32
C HIS A 80 14.81 -4.78 20.76
N VAL A 81 13.65 -5.43 20.95
CA VAL A 81 13.07 -5.63 22.29
C VAL A 81 13.89 -6.68 23.02
N ASP A 82 14.46 -6.29 24.16
CA ASP A 82 15.28 -7.15 25.03
C ASP A 82 16.45 -7.85 24.30
N GLY A 83 16.96 -7.23 23.23
CA GLY A 83 18.04 -7.79 22.41
C GLY A 83 17.61 -8.89 21.44
N GLU A 84 16.30 -9.16 21.33
CA GLU A 84 15.72 -10.12 20.40
C GLU A 84 14.90 -9.44 19.30
N ASP A 85 14.90 -10.05 18.10
CA ASP A 85 14.06 -9.62 17.01
C ASP A 85 12.70 -10.31 17.08
N LEU A 86 11.75 -9.64 17.75
CA LEU A 86 10.38 -10.13 17.89
C LEU A 86 9.62 -10.15 16.56
N THR A 87 10.10 -9.47 15.52
CA THR A 87 9.41 -9.46 14.22
C THR A 87 9.46 -10.81 13.52
N HIS A 88 10.48 -11.65 13.81
CA HIS A 88 10.55 -13.04 13.33
C HIS A 88 9.48 -13.95 13.93
N HIS A 89 8.86 -13.55 15.04
CA HIS A 89 7.80 -14.30 15.68
C HIS A 89 6.41 -13.94 15.13
N ILE A 90 6.28 -12.80 14.43
CA ILE A 90 5.03 -12.39 13.80
C ILE A 90 4.77 -13.30 12.60
N ASN A 91 3.64 -14.02 12.62
CA ASN A 91 3.25 -14.88 11.51
C ASN A 91 2.48 -14.12 10.44
N VAL A 92 1.64 -13.18 10.87
CA VAL A 92 0.73 -12.44 9.99
C VAL A 92 0.67 -10.97 10.39
N ILE A 93 0.68 -10.09 9.40
CA ILE A 93 0.33 -8.68 9.55
C ILE A 93 -0.95 -8.42 8.77
N SER A 94 -2.03 -8.07 9.47
CA SER A 94 -3.29 -7.65 8.87
C SER A 94 -3.41 -6.12 8.93
N SER A 95 -3.87 -5.48 7.87
CA SER A 95 -3.87 -4.02 7.80
C SER A 95 -5.01 -3.45 6.99
N VAL A 96 -5.34 -2.17 7.23
CA VAL A 96 -6.29 -1.39 6.42
C VAL A 96 -5.77 0.01 6.12
N SER A 97 -6.18 0.57 4.97
CA SER A 97 -5.95 1.98 4.60
C SER A 97 -4.47 2.39 4.74
N GLY A 98 -4.16 3.51 5.41
CA GLY A 98 -2.78 3.98 5.60
C GLY A 98 -1.87 2.99 6.33
N GLY A 99 -2.41 2.14 7.23
CA GLY A 99 -1.64 1.08 7.87
C GLY A 99 -1.10 0.04 6.88
N SER A 100 -1.80 -0.15 5.75
CA SER A 100 -1.36 -1.05 4.68
C SER A 100 -0.13 -0.55 3.94
N LEU A 101 0.18 0.75 3.99
CA LEU A 101 1.43 1.27 3.43
C LEU A 101 2.63 0.78 4.24
N ALA A 102 2.54 0.78 5.57
CA ALA A 102 3.57 0.24 6.43
C ALA A 102 3.73 -1.27 6.25
N ALA A 103 2.60 -2.00 6.25
CA ALA A 103 2.60 -3.45 6.08
C ALA A 103 3.18 -3.88 4.72
N ALA A 104 2.80 -3.18 3.64
CA ALA A 104 3.32 -3.47 2.30
C ALA A 104 4.80 -3.08 2.16
N LEU A 105 5.20 -1.90 2.66
CA LEU A 105 6.60 -1.47 2.62
C LEU A 105 7.50 -2.42 3.39
N TYR A 106 7.06 -2.87 4.57
CA TYR A 106 7.74 -3.91 5.33
C TYR A 106 7.79 -5.23 4.56
N GLY A 107 6.67 -5.64 3.97
CA GLY A 107 6.54 -6.87 3.21
C GLY A 107 7.44 -6.95 1.97
N ILE A 108 7.70 -5.85 1.26
CA ILE A 108 8.63 -5.84 0.11
C ILE A 108 10.09 -5.70 0.51
N SER A 109 10.35 -5.17 1.71
CA SER A 109 11.69 -4.89 2.22
C SER A 109 12.41 -6.14 2.71
N GLU A 110 13.70 -5.98 2.97
CA GLU A 110 14.55 -7.01 3.56
C GLU A 110 15.40 -6.47 4.71
N ASP A 111 15.94 -7.38 5.51
CA ASP A 111 16.96 -7.02 6.48
C ASP A 111 18.33 -6.99 5.82
N VAL A 112 19.26 -6.23 6.41
CA VAL A 112 20.60 -6.03 5.84
C VAL A 112 21.26 -7.36 5.51
N GLY A 113 21.58 -7.57 4.22
CA GLY A 113 22.32 -8.73 3.74
C GLY A 113 21.51 -10.02 3.59
N GLN A 114 20.16 -9.96 3.62
CA GLN A 114 19.31 -11.15 3.62
C GLN A 114 18.51 -11.40 2.32
N GLY A 115 18.64 -10.59 1.27
CA GLY A 115 17.90 -10.89 0.05
C GLY A 115 18.46 -10.30 -1.23
N GLU A 116 17.54 -9.95 -2.12
CA GLU A 116 17.83 -9.63 -3.50
C GLU A 116 18.29 -8.17 -3.61
N VAL A 117 19.29 -7.91 -4.47
CA VAL A 117 19.92 -6.58 -4.61
C VAL A 117 18.92 -5.46 -4.87
N TRP A 118 17.78 -5.75 -5.49
CA TRP A 118 16.75 -4.75 -5.77
C TRP A 118 15.87 -4.42 -4.56
N ARG A 119 15.77 -5.28 -3.54
CA ARG A 119 14.83 -5.05 -2.43
C ARG A 119 15.33 -3.90 -1.54
N PRO A 120 14.42 -3.02 -1.09
CA PRO A 120 14.82 -1.95 -0.18
C PRO A 120 15.16 -2.53 1.19
N VAL A 121 16.27 -2.07 1.77
CA VAL A 121 16.68 -2.44 3.12
C VAL A 121 15.76 -1.75 4.14
N TRP A 122 15.14 -2.53 5.02
CA TRP A 122 14.32 -2.04 6.11
C TRP A 122 15.18 -1.30 7.14
N ASN A 123 15.03 0.02 7.19
CA ASN A 123 15.71 0.88 8.14
C ASN A 123 14.95 2.19 8.34
N ASP A 124 15.39 2.98 9.31
CA ASP A 124 14.84 4.29 9.65
C ASP A 124 14.78 5.27 8.47
N ASN A 125 15.78 5.21 7.58
CA ASN A 125 15.84 6.10 6.42
C ASN A 125 14.76 5.73 5.41
N LEU A 126 14.58 4.44 5.12
CA LEU A 126 13.51 3.96 4.25
C LEU A 126 12.14 4.40 4.78
N ILE A 127 11.89 4.21 6.09
CA ILE A 127 10.62 4.58 6.71
C ILE A 127 10.37 6.08 6.56
N ARG A 128 11.36 6.91 6.89
CA ARG A 128 11.23 8.37 6.78
C ARG A 128 11.05 8.81 5.33
N GLU A 129 11.90 8.37 4.44
CA GLU A 129 11.86 8.77 3.03
C GLU A 129 10.52 8.39 2.37
N ARG A 130 9.99 7.20 2.68
CA ARG A 130 8.81 6.66 1.98
C ARG A 130 7.49 6.95 2.66
N LEU A 131 7.44 7.00 3.99
CA LEU A 131 6.19 7.17 4.74
C LEU A 131 5.99 8.56 5.32
N ASP A 132 7.04 9.40 5.40
CA ASP A 132 6.93 10.82 5.78
C ASP A 132 6.59 11.71 4.57
N ALA A 133 6.58 11.16 3.36
CA ALA A 133 6.16 11.86 2.16
C ALA A 133 4.74 12.44 2.34
N ASN A 134 4.54 13.70 1.95
CA ASN A 134 3.25 14.35 2.04
C ASN A 134 2.32 13.89 0.91
N LEU A 135 1.82 12.66 1.04
CA LEU A 135 0.99 11.98 0.04
C LEU A 135 -0.24 12.81 -0.37
N ARG A 136 -0.77 13.65 0.52
CA ARG A 136 -1.88 14.57 0.20
C ARG A 136 -1.45 15.63 -0.80
N LEU A 137 -0.29 16.25 -0.57
CA LEU A 137 0.25 17.26 -1.47
C LEU A 137 0.70 16.63 -2.79
N SER A 138 1.37 15.48 -2.76
CA SER A 138 1.75 14.73 -3.96
C SER A 138 0.53 14.34 -4.80
N ALA A 139 -0.54 13.83 -4.16
CA ALA A 139 -1.78 13.48 -4.86
C ALA A 139 -2.49 14.71 -5.43
N ALA A 140 -2.53 15.82 -4.69
CA ALA A 140 -3.08 17.08 -5.19
C ALA A 140 -2.27 17.64 -6.37
N ALA A 141 -0.94 17.58 -6.32
CA ALA A 141 -0.06 17.99 -7.41
C ALA A 141 -0.23 17.09 -8.64
N LYS A 142 -0.40 15.77 -8.43
CA LYS A 142 -0.70 14.83 -9.52
C LYS A 142 -2.03 15.12 -10.19
N LEU A 143 -3.06 15.43 -9.40
CA LEU A 143 -4.37 15.85 -9.90
C LEU A 143 -4.32 17.20 -10.65
N ALA A 144 -3.41 18.10 -10.26
CA ALA A 144 -3.19 19.38 -10.92
C ALA A 144 -2.32 19.29 -12.20
N ASN A 145 -1.70 18.12 -12.48
CA ASN A 145 -0.94 17.91 -13.71
C ASN A 145 -1.89 17.99 -14.92
N PRO A 146 -1.62 18.81 -15.95
CA PRO A 146 -2.56 19.07 -17.04
C PRO A 146 -2.91 17.82 -17.88
N ILE A 147 -1.99 16.85 -17.99
CA ILE A 147 -2.23 15.59 -18.71
C ILE A 147 -3.16 14.69 -17.90
N PHE A 148 -2.91 14.59 -16.58
CA PHE A 148 -3.76 13.83 -15.67
C PHE A 148 -5.13 14.50 -15.50
N LEU A 149 -5.17 15.84 -15.36
CA LEU A 149 -6.38 16.63 -15.19
C LEU A 149 -7.27 16.56 -16.43
N GLY A 150 -6.70 16.61 -17.64
CA GLY A 150 -7.44 16.37 -18.87
C GLY A 150 -8.08 14.97 -18.86
N SER A 151 -7.29 13.95 -18.56
CA SER A 151 -7.77 12.56 -18.47
C SER A 151 -8.83 12.35 -17.38
N TYR A 152 -8.72 13.07 -16.25
CA TYR A 152 -9.69 13.08 -15.16
C TYR A 152 -11.00 13.76 -15.57
N ILE A 153 -10.95 14.91 -16.24
CA ILE A 153 -12.13 15.65 -16.71
C ILE A 153 -12.87 14.88 -17.81
N PHE A 154 -12.13 14.22 -18.72
CA PHE A 154 -12.71 13.42 -19.78
C PHE A 154 -13.06 11.98 -19.33
N GLY A 155 -13.04 11.68 -18.03
CA GLY A 155 -13.56 10.43 -17.45
C GLY A 155 -12.69 9.19 -17.58
N HIS A 156 -11.42 9.33 -17.98
CA HIS A 156 -10.49 8.22 -18.17
C HIS A 156 -9.70 7.85 -16.90
N GLN A 157 -9.61 8.77 -15.94
CA GLN A 157 -8.88 8.58 -14.68
C GLN A 157 -9.70 9.09 -13.49
N THR A 158 -9.50 8.46 -12.34
CA THR A 158 -10.17 8.77 -11.07
C THR A 158 -9.19 9.34 -10.05
N ARG A 159 -9.71 9.87 -8.92
CA ARG A 159 -8.85 10.27 -7.79
C ARG A 159 -8.05 9.11 -7.22
N THR A 160 -8.58 7.89 -7.32
CA THR A 160 -7.90 6.66 -6.91
C THR A 160 -6.69 6.37 -7.80
N ASP A 161 -6.78 6.63 -9.11
CA ASP A 161 -5.65 6.45 -10.04
C ASP A 161 -4.53 7.47 -9.76
N ALA A 162 -4.89 8.69 -9.36
CA ALA A 162 -3.91 9.69 -8.92
C ALA A 162 -3.17 9.23 -7.65
N LEU A 163 -3.93 8.67 -6.70
CA LEU A 163 -3.36 8.12 -5.47
C LEU A 163 -2.47 6.92 -5.77
N PHE A 164 -2.89 5.99 -6.64
CA PHE A 164 -2.05 4.85 -7.04
C PHE A 164 -0.73 5.29 -7.66
N ALA A 165 -0.77 6.26 -8.57
CA ALA A 165 0.45 6.78 -9.18
C ALA A 165 1.41 7.39 -8.16
N VAL A 166 0.89 8.06 -7.13
CA VAL A 166 1.69 8.65 -6.04
C VAL A 166 2.23 7.58 -5.10
N LEU A 167 1.43 6.55 -4.78
CA LEU A 167 1.92 5.43 -3.97
C LEU A 167 3.03 4.67 -4.69
N ASP A 168 2.88 4.43 -5.99
CA ASP A 168 3.90 3.77 -6.80
C ASP A 168 5.18 4.62 -6.88
N SER A 169 5.08 5.93 -7.07
CA SER A 169 6.26 6.81 -7.19
C SER A 169 6.95 7.14 -5.87
N ASP A 170 6.17 7.43 -4.83
CA ASP A 170 6.70 8.03 -3.59
C ASP A 170 6.94 6.96 -2.52
N VAL A 171 6.10 5.91 -2.48
CA VAL A 171 6.18 4.88 -1.43
C VAL A 171 6.91 3.62 -1.94
N PHE A 172 6.51 3.10 -3.09
CA PHE A 172 6.93 1.77 -3.56
C PHE A 172 7.99 1.78 -4.67
N ASN A 173 8.42 2.96 -5.14
CA ASN A 173 9.42 3.07 -6.19
C ASN A 173 10.77 2.51 -5.73
N VAL A 174 11.32 1.53 -6.43
CA VAL A 174 12.61 0.94 -6.07
C VAL A 174 13.70 1.45 -7.03
N PRO A 175 14.81 2.03 -6.54
CA PRO A 175 15.90 2.47 -7.40
C PRO A 175 16.45 1.31 -8.24
N GLY A 176 16.46 1.48 -9.57
CA GLY A 176 16.95 0.47 -10.51
C GLY A 176 15.89 -0.46 -11.08
N GLU A 177 14.71 -0.52 -10.45
CA GLU A 177 13.58 -1.32 -10.94
C GLU A 177 12.60 -0.41 -11.71
N ARG A 178 12.33 -0.74 -12.98
CA ARG A 178 11.44 0.07 -13.84
C ARG A 178 10.01 -0.44 -13.88
N ARG A 179 9.72 -1.58 -13.26
CA ARG A 179 8.38 -2.17 -13.22
C ARG A 179 7.65 -1.77 -11.95
N THR A 180 6.32 -1.63 -12.06
CA THR A 180 5.43 -1.50 -10.91
C THR A 180 5.48 -2.77 -10.07
N LEU A 181 5.66 -2.61 -8.76
CA LEU A 181 5.62 -3.73 -7.83
C LEU A 181 4.20 -4.28 -7.70
N THR A 182 4.13 -5.59 -7.57
CA THR A 182 2.88 -6.34 -7.39
C THR A 182 2.88 -7.03 -6.05
N LEU A 183 1.73 -7.57 -5.68
CA LEU A 183 1.65 -8.43 -4.51
C LEU A 183 2.52 -9.69 -4.60
N GLY A 184 2.81 -10.19 -5.81
CA GLY A 184 3.72 -11.32 -5.99
C GLY A 184 5.17 -11.00 -5.60
N ASP A 185 5.52 -9.72 -5.48
CA ASP A 185 6.87 -9.26 -5.16
C ASP A 185 7.14 -9.17 -3.65
N MET A 186 6.18 -9.59 -2.81
CA MET A 186 6.37 -9.64 -1.36
C MET A 186 7.52 -10.59 -1.01
N ASN A 187 8.36 -10.17 -0.07
CA ASN A 187 9.49 -10.94 0.39
C ASN A 187 9.01 -12.20 1.14
N PRO A 188 9.36 -13.41 0.70
CA PRO A 188 8.91 -14.65 1.34
C PRO A 188 9.50 -14.87 2.74
N THR A 189 10.54 -14.13 3.13
CA THR A 189 11.11 -14.18 4.49
C THR A 189 10.37 -13.27 5.48
N ARG A 190 9.50 -12.38 4.99
CA ARG A 190 8.66 -11.52 5.83
C ARG A 190 7.39 -12.26 6.29
N PRO A 191 6.77 -11.80 7.40
CA PRO A 191 5.46 -12.29 7.82
C PRO A 191 4.43 -12.17 6.69
N GLN A 192 3.43 -13.04 6.72
CA GLN A 192 2.38 -13.01 5.73
C GLN A 192 1.57 -11.71 5.86
N ILE A 193 1.54 -10.92 4.78
CA ILE A 193 0.80 -9.66 4.76
C ILE A 193 -0.64 -9.89 4.27
N ILE A 194 -1.63 -9.31 4.96
CA ILE A 194 -3.03 -9.27 4.55
C ILE A 194 -3.45 -7.80 4.48
N ILE A 195 -3.95 -7.39 3.32
CA ILE A 195 -4.46 -6.02 3.08
C ILE A 195 -5.97 -6.13 2.94
N ASN A 196 -6.70 -5.67 3.94
CA ASN A 196 -8.16 -5.75 3.94
C ASN A 196 -8.76 -4.54 3.22
N SER A 197 -9.87 -4.79 2.51
CA SER A 197 -10.71 -3.77 1.91
C SER A 197 -12.18 -4.11 2.14
N THR A 198 -13.09 -3.27 1.65
CA THR A 198 -14.53 -3.56 1.72
C THR A 198 -15.13 -3.20 0.37
N ILE A 199 -15.96 -4.11 -0.16
CA ILE A 199 -16.66 -3.87 -1.42
C ILE A 199 -18.00 -3.21 -1.07
N ALA A 200 -18.07 -1.89 -1.19
CA ALA A 200 -19.26 -1.13 -0.79
C ALA A 200 -20.51 -1.40 -1.67
N THR A 201 -20.38 -2.14 -2.77
CA THR A 201 -21.48 -2.48 -3.69
C THR A 201 -22.08 -3.86 -3.45
N ARG A 202 -21.59 -4.59 -2.44
CA ARG A 202 -22.10 -5.89 -1.99
C ARG A 202 -22.19 -5.87 -0.47
N ASP A 203 -23.12 -6.63 0.11
CA ASP A 203 -23.27 -6.76 1.56
C ASP A 203 -22.16 -7.64 2.22
N ASP A 204 -21.05 -7.90 1.50
CA ASP A 204 -19.93 -8.76 1.91
C ASP A 204 -18.61 -7.98 2.10
N SER A 205 -17.68 -8.57 2.86
CA SER A 205 -16.33 -8.06 3.10
C SER A 205 -15.32 -8.88 2.32
N ASP A 206 -14.37 -8.23 1.62
CA ASP A 206 -13.36 -8.90 0.80
C ASP A 206 -11.95 -8.57 1.31
N ALA A 207 -11.09 -9.58 1.43
CA ALA A 207 -9.73 -9.42 1.96
C ALA A 207 -8.70 -9.87 0.91
N PHE A 208 -7.78 -8.98 0.54
CA PHE A 208 -6.79 -9.27 -0.50
C PHE A 208 -5.46 -9.71 0.11
N ARG A 209 -4.99 -10.88 -0.30
CA ARG A 209 -3.78 -11.52 0.21
C ARG A 209 -2.79 -11.76 -0.94
N PRO A 210 -1.53 -11.28 -0.83
CA PRO A 210 -0.50 -11.55 -1.80
C PRO A 210 -0.21 -13.06 -1.96
N PRO A 211 -0.08 -13.58 -3.19
CA PRO A 211 0.51 -14.90 -3.41
C PRO A 211 2.03 -14.82 -3.20
N SER A 212 2.60 -15.61 -2.30
CA SER A 212 4.06 -15.79 -2.23
C SER A 212 4.49 -16.85 -3.24
N ILE A 213 5.43 -16.52 -4.12
CA ILE A 213 6.06 -17.47 -5.04
C ILE A 213 7.34 -17.99 -4.36
N ARG A 214 7.54 -19.31 -4.35
CA ARG A 214 8.78 -19.97 -3.94
C ARG A 214 9.45 -20.56 -5.17
#